data_AF-A0A7J6V8K4-F1
#
_entry.id   AF-A0A7J6V8K4-F1
#
_cell.length_a   1.000
_cell.length_b   1.000
_cell.length_c   1.000
_cell.angle_alpha   90.00
_cell.angle_beta   90.00
_cell.angle_gamma   90.00
#
_symmetry.space_group_name_H-M   'P 1'
#
loop_
_entity.id
_entity.type
_entity.pdbx_description
1 polymer ?
#
loop_
_entity_poly.entity_id
_entity_poly.type
_entity_poly.pdbx_seq_one_letter_code
_entity_poly.pdbx_strand_id
1 'polypeptide(L)'
;IAFRAKVGKQYQLPHKGIFPEELGVVARYKGQGRLAESGFHSPRWVDGELVIINSKYIKGGPVVGFVYWAPEYHFLVFFNRLRLQS
;
A
#
# COMPACT_ATOMS: atom_id res chain seq x y z
N ILE A 1 -3.66 -11.14 5.23
CA ILE A 1 -3.27 -9.70 5.20
C ILE A 1 -4.48 -8.91 4.75
N ALA A 2 -4.80 -7.79 5.40
CA ALA A 2 -5.92 -6.93 5.01
C ALA A 2 -5.54 -5.46 5.20
N PHE A 3 -6.03 -4.60 4.31
CA PHE A 3 -5.89 -3.15 4.40
C PHE A 3 -7.16 -2.46 3.89
N ARG A 4 -7.32 -1.18 4.25
CA ARG A 4 -8.40 -0.31 3.75
C ARG A 4 -7.86 1.08 3.47
N ALA A 5 -8.34 1.72 2.40
CA ALA A 5 -8.00 3.10 2.06
C ALA A 5 -9.15 3.75 1.29
N LYS A 6 -9.32 5.06 1.44
CA LYS A 6 -10.21 5.85 0.58
C LYS A 6 -9.41 6.31 -0.64
N VAL A 7 -9.85 5.92 -1.83
CA VAL A 7 -9.19 6.25 -3.10
C VAL A 7 -10.03 7.26 -3.90
N GLY A 8 -9.37 8.10 -4.68
CA GLY A 8 -10.00 9.19 -5.45
C GLY A 8 -9.16 10.46 -5.42
N LYS A 9 -9.33 11.36 -6.40
CA LYS A 9 -8.50 12.57 -6.53
C LYS A 9 -8.46 13.41 -5.25
N GLN A 10 -9.59 13.55 -4.56
CA GLN A 10 -9.70 14.32 -3.31
C GLN A 10 -9.00 13.68 -2.10
N TYR A 11 -8.70 12.37 -2.15
CA TYR A 11 -8.03 11.65 -1.08
C TYR A 11 -6.54 11.41 -1.37
N GLN A 12 -6.07 11.82 -2.55
CA GLN A 12 -4.68 11.64 -2.94
C GLN A 12 -3.77 12.53 -2.09
N LEU A 13 -2.77 11.91 -1.47
CA LEU A 13 -1.78 12.62 -0.68
C LEU A 13 -0.80 13.38 -1.58
N PRO A 14 -0.18 14.47 -1.07
CA PRO A 14 0.91 15.14 -1.76
C PRO A 14 2.04 14.15 -2.10
N HIS A 15 2.48 14.18 -3.35
CA HIS A 15 3.34 13.14 -3.89
C HIS A 15 4.85 13.44 -3.79
N LYS A 16 5.25 14.72 -3.90
CA LYS A 16 6.67 15.10 -4.07
C LYS A 16 7.51 14.80 -2.81
N GLY A 17 8.64 14.12 -3.01
CA GLY A 17 9.75 14.03 -2.05
C GLY A 17 9.72 12.90 -1.01
N ILE A 18 8.74 11.98 -1.06
CA ILE A 18 8.60 10.92 -0.04
C ILE A 18 9.12 9.56 -0.53
N PHE A 19 8.99 9.27 -1.83
CA PHE A 19 9.50 8.03 -2.42
C PHE A 19 10.54 8.34 -3.50
N PRO A 20 11.63 7.56 -3.58
CA PRO A 20 12.56 7.61 -4.71
C PRO A 20 11.83 7.45 -6.05
N GLU A 21 12.29 8.16 -7.08
CA GLU A 21 11.66 8.15 -8.41
C GLU A 21 11.69 6.76 -9.05
N GLU A 22 12.72 5.98 -8.73
CA GLU A 22 12.94 4.60 -9.18
C GLU A 22 11.85 3.63 -8.72
N LEU A 23 11.17 3.94 -7.62
CA LEU A 23 10.02 3.15 -7.14
C LEU A 23 8.76 3.40 -7.96
N GLY A 24 8.74 4.43 -8.81
CA GLY A 24 7.66 4.68 -9.75
C GLY A 24 6.30 4.91 -9.12
N VAL A 25 6.24 5.33 -7.85
CA VAL A 25 4.98 5.67 -7.17
C VAL A 25 4.33 6.84 -7.91
N VAL A 26 3.04 6.76 -8.23
CA VAL A 26 2.30 7.80 -8.95
C VAL A 26 1.11 8.35 -8.16
N ALA A 27 0.65 7.62 -7.14
CA ALA A 27 -0.37 8.08 -6.23
C ALA A 27 -0.21 7.44 -4.86
N ARG A 28 -0.69 8.15 -3.84
CA ARG A 28 -0.64 7.75 -2.44
C ARG A 28 -1.95 8.09 -1.77
N TYR A 29 -2.39 7.25 -0.84
CA TYR A 29 -3.62 7.45 -0.08
C TYR A 29 -3.41 7.02 1.36
N LYS A 30 -3.97 7.78 2.32
CA LYS A 30 -4.03 7.33 3.71
C LYS A 30 -4.85 6.05 3.78
N GLY A 31 -4.37 5.10 4.56
CA GLY A 31 -5.05 3.84 4.79
C GLY A 31 -4.77 3.29 6.16
N GLN A 32 -5.37 2.14 6.44
CA GLN A 32 -5.09 1.37 7.63
C GLN A 32 -4.86 -0.09 7.25
N GLY A 33 -3.83 -0.67 7.82
CA GLY A 33 -3.48 -2.07 7.66
C GLY A 33 -3.85 -2.85 8.91
N ARG A 34 -4.29 -4.10 8.76
CA ARG A 34 -4.56 -4.97 9.91
C ARG A 34 -3.28 -5.73 10.27
N LEU A 35 -2.84 -5.58 11.52
CA LEU A 35 -1.74 -6.34 12.12
C LEU A 35 -2.27 -7.19 13.28
N ALA A 36 -1.53 -8.23 13.60
CA ALA A 36 -1.73 -9.07 14.78
C ALA A 36 -0.36 -9.55 15.26
N GLU A 37 -0.26 -9.86 16.54
CA GLU A 37 0.91 -10.50 17.12
C GLU A 37 1.00 -11.97 16.66
N SER A 38 2.13 -12.61 16.95
CA SER A 38 2.33 -14.04 16.66
C SER A 38 1.17 -14.86 17.24
N GLY A 39 0.70 -15.87 16.52
CA GLY A 39 -0.49 -16.63 16.90
C GLY A 39 -1.82 -15.90 16.62
N PHE A 40 -1.82 -14.80 15.87
CA PHE A 40 -3.00 -13.98 15.55
C PHE A 40 -3.65 -13.31 16.77
N HIS A 41 -2.88 -13.07 17.82
CA HIS A 41 -3.34 -12.35 19.00
C HIS A 41 -3.43 -10.84 18.76
N SER A 42 -4.30 -10.18 19.53
CA SER A 42 -4.43 -8.70 19.55
C SER A 42 -4.57 -8.03 18.17
N PRO A 43 -5.51 -8.47 17.31
CA PRO A 43 -5.63 -7.90 15.97
C PRO A 43 -6.08 -6.43 16.02
N ARG A 44 -5.33 -5.53 15.39
CA ARG A 44 -5.58 -4.10 15.39
C ARG A 44 -5.41 -3.46 14.01
N TRP A 45 -6.10 -2.34 13.81
CA TRP A 45 -5.83 -1.45 12.68
C TRP A 45 -4.68 -0.52 13.06
N VAL A 46 -3.71 -0.39 12.15
CA VAL A 46 -2.62 0.56 12.27
C VAL A 46 -2.62 1.49 11.07
N ASP A 47 -2.11 2.69 11.26
CA ASP A 47 -2.01 3.65 10.17
C ASP A 47 -1.02 3.17 9.11
N GLY A 48 -1.29 3.59 7.89
CA GLY A 48 -0.67 3.06 6.70
C GLY A 48 -0.84 3.98 5.51
N GLU A 49 -0.13 3.67 4.44
CA GLU A 49 -0.35 4.31 3.15
C GLU A 49 -0.49 3.29 2.03
N LEU A 50 -1.55 3.45 1.24
CA LEU A 50 -1.69 2.79 -0.04
C LEU A 50 -0.85 3.54 -1.08
N VAL A 51 0.02 2.84 -1.80
CA VAL A 51 0.82 3.38 -2.90
C VAL A 51 0.43 2.74 -4.22
N ILE A 52 0.33 3.54 -5.27
CA ILE A 52 0.09 3.07 -6.64
C ILE A 52 1.38 3.23 -7.43
N ILE A 53 1.85 2.15 -8.06
CA ILE A 53 3.12 2.13 -8.80
C ILE A 53 2.84 2.08 -10.29
N ASN A 54 3.62 2.83 -11.07
CA ASN A 54 3.55 2.86 -12.52
C ASN A 54 4.06 1.54 -13.12
N SER A 55 3.27 0.96 -14.02
CA SER A 55 3.61 -0.24 -14.79
C SER A 55 4.83 -0.10 -15.70
N LYS A 56 5.33 1.12 -15.96
CA LYS A 56 6.61 1.29 -16.68
C LYS A 56 7.77 0.61 -15.94
N TYR A 57 7.68 0.52 -14.60
CA TYR A 57 8.70 -0.10 -13.76
C TYR A 57 8.42 -1.58 -13.48
N ILE A 58 7.21 -2.08 -13.78
CA ILE A 58 6.81 -3.47 -13.53
C ILE A 58 5.99 -4.01 -14.72
N LYS A 59 6.55 -4.97 -15.46
CA LYS A 59 5.84 -5.67 -16.55
C LYS A 59 4.59 -6.38 -15.98
N GLY A 60 3.38 -5.83 -16.22
CA GLY A 60 2.12 -6.46 -15.77
C GLY A 60 0.96 -5.54 -15.37
N GLY A 61 1.18 -4.22 -15.22
CA GLY A 61 0.14 -3.25 -14.82
C GLY A 61 0.41 -2.65 -13.43
N PRO A 62 -0.43 -1.72 -12.92
CA PRO A 62 -0.16 -1.05 -11.64
C PRO A 62 -0.18 -2.06 -10.50
N VAL A 63 0.97 -2.16 -9.82
CA VAL A 63 1.15 -2.96 -8.61
C VAL A 63 0.84 -2.05 -7.43
N VAL A 64 -0.17 -2.44 -6.67
CA VAL A 64 -0.59 -1.70 -5.49
C VAL A 64 0.33 -2.11 -4.35
N GLY A 65 0.83 -1.14 -3.59
CA GLY A 65 1.61 -1.40 -2.38
C GLY A 65 0.88 -0.87 -1.13
N PHE A 66 1.16 -1.45 0.02
CA PHE A 66 0.74 -0.90 1.31
C PHE A 66 1.93 -0.80 2.26
N VAL A 67 2.21 0.43 2.71
CA VAL A 67 3.24 0.74 3.72
C VAL A 67 2.56 0.77 5.08
N TYR A 68 3.04 -0.04 6.01
CA TYR A 68 2.60 -0.02 7.40
C TYR A 68 3.43 1.00 8.19
N TRP A 69 2.76 1.95 8.85
CA TRP A 69 3.39 2.92 9.74
C TRP A 69 3.10 2.54 11.19
N ALA A 70 3.85 1.56 11.71
CA ALA A 70 3.79 1.18 13.11
C ALA A 70 5.20 1.21 13.72
N PRO A 71 5.38 1.68 14.97
CA PRO A 71 6.69 1.74 15.61
C PRO A 71 7.41 0.39 15.64
N GLU A 72 6.64 -0.70 15.74
CA GLU A 72 7.17 -2.05 15.83
C GLU A 72 7.46 -2.67 14.45
N TYR A 73 6.92 -2.08 13.37
CA TYR A 73 6.93 -2.66 12.04
C TYR A 73 7.00 -1.60 10.94
N HIS A 74 8.11 -1.60 10.20
CA HIS A 74 8.27 -0.81 8.97
C HIS A 74 8.44 -1.76 7.79
N PHE A 75 7.35 -2.07 7.09
CA PHE A 75 7.40 -2.92 5.92
C PHE A 75 6.41 -2.48 4.84
N LEU A 76 6.77 -2.82 3.60
CA LEU A 76 5.98 -2.59 2.40
C LEU A 76 5.54 -3.93 1.82
N VAL A 77 4.24 -4.08 1.58
CA VAL A 77 3.66 -5.26 0.93
C VAL A 77 3.21 -4.88 -0.48
N PHE A 78 3.62 -5.65 -1.49
CA PHE A 78 3.16 -5.48 -2.87
C PHE A 78 2.04 -6.47 -3.21
N PHE A 79 1.04 -6.01 -3.96
CA PHE A 79 -0.09 -6.79 -4.40
C PHE A 79 -0.13 -6.81 -5.93
N ASN A 80 -0.07 -8.02 -6.49
CA ASN A 80 -0.24 -8.24 -7.91
C ASN A 80 -1.72 -8.34 -8.27
N ARG A 81 -2.07 -7.85 -9.45
CA ARG A 81 -3.41 -8.02 -10.00
C ARG A 81 -3.64 -9.49 -10.32
N LEU A 82 -4.57 -10.13 -9.62
CA LEU A 82 -5.12 -11.42 -10.03
C LEU A 82 -6.14 -11.20 -11.15
N ARG A 83 -5.95 -11.84 -12.30
CA ARG A 83 -6.99 -11.93 -13.35
C ARG A 83 -7.74 -13.23 -13.13
N LEU A 84 -9.02 -13.14 -12.79
CA LEU A 84 -9.89 -14.30 -12.73
C LEU A 84 -10.31 -14.66 -14.16
N GLN A 85 -10.14 -15.92 -14.54
CA GLN A 85 -10.74 -16.45 -15.77
C GLN A 85 -12.22 -16.69 -15.49
N SER A 86 -13.08 -16.10 -16.33
CA SER A 86 -14.53 -16.33 -16.34
C SER A 86 -14.85 -17.68 -16.95
#